data_AF-K0NQN0-F1
#
_entry.id   AF-K0NQN0-F1
#
_cell.length_a   1.000
_cell.length_b   1.000
_cell.length_c   1.000
_cell.angle_alpha   90.00
_cell.angle_beta   90.00
_cell.angle_gamma   90.00
#
_symmetry.space_group_name_H-M   'P 1'
#
loop_
_entity.id
_entity.type
_entity.pdbx_description
1 polymer ?
#
loop_
_entity_poly.entity_id
_entity_poly.type
_entity_poly.pdbx_seq_one_letter_code
_entity_poly.pdbx_strand_id
1 'polypeptide(L)'
;MDTATFIKVSRKALGLTQDQLSPLINKKRYNISFYESGKTTPPGDVVLKIIQLRFPELCLSDTHSKSEDNPKTGKKQTESPKMLVA
;
A
#
# COMPACT_ATOMS: atom_id res chain seq x y z
N MET A 1 14.17 0.93 20.10
CA MET A 1 13.48 1.72 19.06
C MET A 1 12.07 1.15 18.92
N ASP A 2 11.03 1.97 19.00
CA ASP A 2 9.65 1.51 18.81
C ASP A 2 9.23 1.60 17.32
N THR A 3 8.10 0.99 16.97
CA THR A 3 7.61 0.93 15.57
C THR A 3 7.32 2.32 15.00
N ALA A 4 6.77 3.23 15.80
CA ALA A 4 6.48 4.61 15.39
C ALA A 4 7.75 5.38 15.02
N THR A 5 8.78 5.28 15.88
CA THR A 5 10.11 5.87 15.63
C THR A 5 10.76 5.23 14.42
N PHE A 6 10.68 3.91 14.26
CA PHE A 6 11.21 3.19 13.11
C PHE A 6 10.64 3.72 11.79
N ILE A 7 9.32 3.89 11.69
CA ILE A 7 8.65 4.40 10.49
C ILE A 7 9.12 5.83 10.18
N LYS A 8 9.11 6.70 11.19
CA LYS A 8 9.48 8.12 11.03
C LYS A 8 10.94 8.28 10.61
N VAL A 9 11.85 7.52 11.22
CA VAL A 9 13.28 7.54 10.90
C VAL A 9 13.52 6.99 9.50
N SER A 10 12.90 5.87 9.14
CA SER A 10 13.05 5.27 7.81
C SER A 10 12.58 6.21 6.70
N ARG A 11 11.41 6.84 6.88
CA ARG A 11 10.89 7.84 5.93
C ARG A 11 11.85 9.01 5.76
N LYS A 12 12.35 9.57 6.87
CA LYS A 12 13.29 10.69 6.85
C LYS A 12 14.61 10.32 6.20
N ALA A 13 15.12 9.12 6.44
CA ALA A 13 16.35 8.63 5.83
C ALA A 13 16.23 8.46 4.31
N LEU A 14 15.02 8.22 3.80
CA LEU A 14 14.70 8.21 2.37
C LEU A 14 14.43 9.61 1.79
N GLY A 15 14.46 10.68 2.60
CA GLY A 15 14.17 12.05 2.15
C GLY A 15 12.71 12.30 1.79
N LEU A 16 11.79 11.43 2.21
CA LEU A 16 10.38 11.49 1.80
C LEU A 16 9.52 12.30 2.78
N THR A 17 8.53 13.02 2.25
CA THR A 17 7.41 13.54 3.04
C THR A 17 6.40 12.42 3.35
N GLN A 18 5.46 12.65 4.28
CA GLN A 18 4.40 11.68 4.56
C GLN A 18 3.50 11.45 3.32
N ASP A 19 3.26 12.50 2.52
CA ASP A 19 2.50 12.40 1.27
C ASP A 19 3.23 11.60 0.20
N GLN A 20 4.57 11.70 0.13
CA GLN A 20 5.35 10.90 -0.80
C GLN A 20 5.47 9.42 -0.38
N LEU A 21 5.49 9.13 0.91
CA LEU A 21 5.48 7.74 1.40
C LEU A 21 4.11 7.06 1.19
N SER A 22 3.02 7.83 1.27
CA SER A 22 1.63 7.37 1.11
C SER A 22 1.40 6.42 -0.06
N PRO A 23 1.73 6.77 -1.32
CA PRO A 23 1.55 5.88 -2.45
C PRO A 23 2.47 4.66 -2.42
N LEU A 24 3.69 4.76 -1.86
CA LEU A 24 4.66 3.67 -1.87
C LEU A 24 4.23 2.48 -1.00
N ILE A 25 3.48 2.76 0.07
CA ILE A 25 2.97 1.75 1.01
C ILE A 25 1.47 1.50 0.87
N ASN A 26 0.82 2.08 -0.15
CA ASN A 26 -0.62 1.98 -0.38
C ASN A 26 -1.48 2.33 0.86
N LYS A 27 -1.14 3.42 1.56
CA LYS A 27 -1.91 3.94 2.69
C LYS A 27 -2.10 5.44 2.53
N LYS A 28 -3.23 5.97 3.00
CA LYS A 28 -3.47 7.43 3.02
C LYS A 28 -2.48 8.15 3.94
N ARG A 29 -2.09 9.39 3.63
CA ARG A 29 -1.14 10.18 4.43
C ARG A 29 -1.51 10.31 5.91
N TYR A 30 -2.79 10.44 6.26
CA TYR A 30 -3.20 10.52 7.67
C TYR A 30 -2.88 9.23 8.45
N ASN A 31 -2.92 8.06 7.81
CA ASN A 31 -2.52 6.80 8.44
C ASN A 31 -1.03 6.83 8.80
N ILE A 32 -0.18 7.34 7.90
CA ILE A 32 1.25 7.51 8.16
C ILE A 32 1.47 8.41 9.37
N SER A 33 0.74 9.53 9.46
CA SER A 33 0.83 10.41 10.62
C SER A 33 0.42 9.72 11.92
N PHE A 34 -0.60 8.86 11.90
CA PHE A 34 -1.02 8.07 13.07
C PHE A 34 0.01 7.00 13.46
N TYR A 35 0.64 6.36 12.47
CA TYR A 35 1.72 5.41 12.72
C TYR A 35 2.94 6.10 13.34
N GLU A 36 3.38 7.24 12.78
CA GLU A 36 4.56 7.99 13.26
C GLU A 36 4.36 8.66 14.62
N SER A 37 3.11 8.87 15.04
CA SER A 37 2.78 9.41 16.36
C SER A 37 2.49 8.32 17.40
N GLY A 38 2.48 7.05 17.00
CA GLY A 38 2.09 5.94 17.88
C GLY A 38 0.60 5.86 18.20
N LYS A 39 -0.24 6.71 17.57
CA LYS A 39 -1.70 6.71 17.77
C LYS A 39 -2.35 5.42 17.27
N THR A 40 -1.75 4.77 16.28
CA THR A 40 -2.26 3.53 15.71
C THR A 40 -1.11 2.59 15.39
N THR A 41 -1.28 1.31 15.72
CA THR A 41 -0.33 0.27 15.33
C THR A 41 -0.43 0.01 13.82
N PRO A 42 0.68 0.13 13.07
CA PRO A 42 0.68 -0.16 11.65
C PRO A 42 0.46 -1.67 11.41
N PRO A 43 -0.29 -2.04 10.36
CA PRO A 43 -0.34 -3.42 9.87
C PRO A 43 1.05 -3.98 9.52
N GLY A 44 1.24 -5.29 9.61
CA GLY A 44 2.52 -5.94 9.34
C GLY A 44 3.04 -5.75 7.90
N ASP A 45 2.14 -5.73 6.91
CA ASP A 45 2.45 -5.45 5.50
C ASP A 45 3.04 -4.05 5.31
N VAL A 46 2.57 -3.06 6.08
CA VAL A 46 3.10 -1.70 6.05
C VAL A 46 4.53 -1.67 6.56
N VAL A 47 4.79 -2.34 7.69
CA VAL A 47 6.14 -2.40 8.27
C VAL A 47 7.10 -3.10 7.30
N LEU A 48 6.68 -4.23 6.72
CA LEU A 48 7.46 -4.96 5.73
C LEU A 48 7.78 -4.10 4.50
N LYS A 49 6.80 -3.39 3.95
CA LYS A 49 7.01 -2.50 2.80
C LYS A 49 8.02 -1.40 3.10
N ILE A 50 7.99 -0.83 4.31
CA ILE A 50 8.94 0.21 4.75
C ILE A 50 10.35 -0.38 4.89
N ILE A 51 10.48 -1.60 5.44
CA ILE A 51 11.76 -2.32 5.51
C ILE A 51 12.32 -2.52 4.10
N GLN A 52 11.51 -3.01 3.16
CA GLN A 52 11.91 -3.22 1.76
C GLN A 52 12.34 -1.91 1.07
N LEU A 53 11.66 -0.80 1.32
CA LEU A 53 12.04 0.51 0.78
C LEU A 53 13.35 1.03 1.37
N ARG A 54 13.59 0.79 2.66
CA ARG A 54 14.77 1.30 3.38
C ARG A 54 16.03 0.47 3.14
N PHE A 55 15.85 -0.84 2.99
CA PHE A 55 16.90 -1.84 2.86
C PHE A 55 16.60 -2.75 1.67
N PRO A 56 16.72 -2.25 0.43
CA PRO A 56 16.41 -3.03 -0.78
C PRO A 56 17.28 -4.29 -0.92
N GLU A 57 18.48 -4.29 -0.34
CA GLU A 57 19.38 -5.45 -0.28
C GLU A 57 18.90 -6.59 0.63
N LEU A 58 17.96 -6.33 1.56
CA LEU A 58 17.32 -7.36 2.38
C LEU A 58 16.15 -8.06 1.66
N CYS A 59 15.79 -7.62 0.46
CA CYS A 59 14.77 -8.29 -0.34
C CYS A 59 15.25 -9.70 -0.67
N LEU A 60 14.64 -10.69 0.01
CA LEU A 60 14.65 -12.06 -0.44
C LEU A 60 14.01 -12.05 -1.82
N SER A 61 14.81 -12.34 -2.85
CA SER A 61 14.22 -12.63 -4.16
C SER A 61 13.37 -13.86 -3.96
N ASP A 62 12.05 -13.67 -3.94
CA ASP A 62 11.11 -14.75 -4.14
C ASP A 62 11.45 -15.31 -5.53
N THR A 63 12.28 -16.34 -5.55
CA THR A 63 12.48 -17.21 -6.71
C THR A 63 11.23 -18.08 -6.85
N HIS A 64 10.06 -17.45 -6.97
CA HIS A 64 8.87 -18.13 -7.45
C HIS A 64 8.71 -17.83 -8.94
N SER A 65 9.35 -18.69 -9.72
CA SER A 65 8.95 -18.93 -11.11
C SER A 65 7.49 -19.42 -11.14
N LYS A 66 6.68 -18.78 -12.00
CA LYS A 66 5.33 -19.16 -12.49
C LYS A 66 4.20 -19.11 -11.41
N SER A 67 3.01 -18.56 -11.68
CA SER A 67 2.28 -18.41 -12.94
C SER A 67 1.39 -17.16 -12.95
N GLU A 68 1.43 -16.41 -14.05
CA GLU A 68 0.29 -15.66 -14.55
C GLU A 68 -0.90 -16.63 -14.71
N ASP A 69 -2.00 -16.36 -14.01
CA ASP A 69 -3.34 -16.75 -14.45
C ASP A 69 -4.33 -15.64 -14.03
N ASN A 70 -4.57 -14.75 -14.99
CA ASN A 70 -5.74 -13.89 -15.12
C ASN A 70 -6.98 -14.82 -15.39
N PRO A 71 -8.29 -14.50 -15.18
CA PRO A 71 -8.84 -13.15 -15.36
C PRO A 71 -10.18 -12.72 -14.67
N LYS A 72 -10.42 -11.40 -14.75
CA LYS A 72 -11.72 -10.67 -14.92
C LYS A 72 -12.81 -10.75 -13.84
N THR A 73 -13.15 -9.58 -13.27
CA THR A 73 -14.55 -9.21 -12.96
C THR A 73 -14.90 -7.80 -13.43
N GLY A 74 -15.60 -7.78 -14.56
CA GLY A 74 -16.72 -6.91 -14.98
C GLY A 74 -16.79 -5.44 -14.56
N LYS A 75 -16.58 -4.55 -15.55
CA LYS A 75 -17.34 -3.29 -15.68
C LYS A 75 -18.13 -3.31 -17.01
N LYS A 76 -19.47 -3.26 -16.93
CA LYS A 76 -20.42 -2.70 -17.92
C LYS A 76 -21.67 -2.32 -17.10
N GLN A 77 -21.85 -1.07 -16.65
CA GLN A 77 -22.49 0.04 -17.38
C GLN A 77 -23.74 -0.37 -18.20
N THR A 78 -24.90 -0.06 -17.60
CA THR A 78 -26.05 0.69 -18.15
C THR A 78 -26.45 0.44 -19.61
N GLU A 79 -27.69 -0.07 -19.79
CA GLU A 79 -28.82 0.67 -20.40
C GLU A 79 -30.07 -0.25 -20.48
N SER A 80 -31.19 0.22 -19.95
CA SER A 80 -32.51 -0.42 -20.10
C SER A 80 -33.29 0.28 -21.23
N PRO A 81 -33.78 -0.43 -22.26
CA PRO A 81 -34.74 0.14 -23.22
C PRO A 81 -36.19 -0.28 -22.90
N LYS A 82 -37.02 0.76 -22.78
CA LYS A 82 -38.46 0.93 -23.10
C LYS A 82 -39.37 -0.30 -23.12
N MET A 83 -40.36 -0.30 -22.22
CA MET A 83 -41.58 -1.11 -22.33
C MET A 83 -42.46 -0.62 -23.49
N LEU A 84 -42.95 -1.59 -24.25
CA LEU A 84 -43.89 -1.44 -25.36
C LEU A 84 -45.32 -1.40 -24.80
N VAL A 85 -46.11 -0.46 -25.31
CA VAL A 85 -47.55 -0.30 -25.09
C VAL A 85 -48.31 -1.48 -25.69
N ALA A 86 -49.30 -1.99 -24.96
CA ALA A 86 -50.42 -2.77 -25.48
C ALA A 86 -51.70 -2.30 -24.79
#